data_AF-A0A2T6BG30-F1
#
_entry.id   AF-A0A2T6BG30-F1
#
_cell.length_a   1.000
_cell.length_b   1.000
_cell.length_c   1.000
_cell.angle_alpha   90.00
_cell.angle_beta   90.00
_cell.angle_gamma   90.00
#
_symmetry.space_group_name_H-M   'P 1'
#
loop_
_entity.id
_entity.type
_entity.pdbx_description
1 polymer ?
#
loop_
_entity_poly.entity_id
_entity_poly.type
_entity_poly.pdbx_seq_one_letter_code
_entity_poly.pdbx_strand_id
1 'polypeptide(L)' 'MASSDKPSMADEKDFFHALGDYTPINRLREAGVPVVIAPEDQKTGNRRAYVTDPDGNWVAIVSHKNDL' A
#
# COMPACT_ATOMS: atom_id res chain seq x y z
N MET A 1 19.44 -13.64 -24.26
CA MET A 1 19.58 -12.34 -23.58
C MET A 1 18.19 -11.75 -23.47
N ALA A 2 17.59 -11.72 -22.27
CA ALA A 2 16.30 -11.06 -22.10
C ALA A 2 16.52 -9.55 -22.18
N SER A 3 15.82 -8.88 -23.09
CA SER A 3 15.82 -7.42 -23.20
C SER A 3 15.16 -6.86 -21.94
N SER A 4 15.93 -6.13 -21.12
CA SER A 4 15.38 -5.36 -20.01
C SER A 4 14.99 -3.99 -20.54
N ASP A 5 13.85 -3.91 -21.23
CA ASP A 5 13.18 -2.62 -21.45
C ASP A 5 12.63 -2.19 -20.08
N LYS A 6 13.46 -1.45 -19.33
CA LYS A 6 12.99 -0.76 -18.13
C LYS A 6 11.98 0.29 -18.59
N PRO A 7 10.76 0.30 -18.03
CA PRO A 7 9.78 1.34 -18.35
C PRO A 7 10.36 2.72 -18.04
N SER A 8 9.98 3.73 -18.83
CA SER A 8 10.41 5.11 -18.59
C SER A 8 9.94 5.61 -17.21
N MET A 9 10.55 6.64 -16.61
CA MET A 9 10.14 7.12 -15.27
C MET A 9 8.65 7.51 -15.17
N ALA A 10 8.02 7.90 -16.29
CA ALA A 10 6.58 8.15 -16.35
C ALA A 10 5.77 6.84 -16.31
N ASP A 11 6.20 5.85 -17.11
CA ASP A 11 5.61 4.51 -17.14
C ASP A 11 5.88 3.72 -15.85
N GLU A 12 6.95 4.02 -15.13
CA GLU A 12 7.34 3.35 -13.89
C GLU A 12 6.43 3.79 -12.74
N LYS A 13 6.14 5.09 -12.64
CA LYS A 13 5.15 5.61 -11.68
C LYS A 13 3.75 5.11 -12.00
N ASP A 14 3.38 5.06 -13.28
CA ASP A 14 2.13 4.48 -13.75
C ASP A 14 2.10 2.96 -13.61
N PHE A 15 3.24 2.26 -13.63
CA PHE A 15 3.36 0.83 -13.36
C PHE A 15 3.16 0.53 -11.87
N PHE A 16 3.73 1.33 -10.97
CA PHE A 16 3.47 1.24 -9.54
C PHE A 16 2.03 1.68 -9.19
N HIS A 17 1.44 2.63 -9.94
CA HIS A 17 0.03 3.00 -9.84
C HIS A 17 -0.94 1.97 -10.45
N ALA A 18 -0.55 1.26 -11.51
CA ALA A 18 -1.31 0.17 -12.15
C ALA A 18 -1.20 -1.13 -11.34
N LEU A 19 -0.11 -1.31 -10.60
CA LEU A 19 -0.03 -2.15 -9.40
C LEU A 19 -0.77 -1.52 -8.22
N GLY A 20 -1.71 -0.59 -8.42
CA GLY A 20 -2.48 0.08 -7.36
C GLY A 20 -3.20 -0.86 -6.39
N ASP A 21 -3.28 -2.15 -6.74
CA ASP A 21 -3.74 -3.23 -5.87
C ASP A 21 -2.65 -3.86 -4.98
N TYR A 22 -1.38 -3.50 -5.09
CA TYR A 22 -0.24 -4.09 -4.34
C TYR A 22 0.17 -3.34 -3.06
N THR A 23 -0.73 -2.55 -2.48
CA THR A 23 -0.47 -1.97 -1.16
C THR A 23 -0.49 -3.06 -0.07
N PRO A 24 0.29 -2.93 1.02
CA PRO A 24 0.21 -3.87 2.15
C PRO A 24 -1.22 -4.06 2.67
N ILE A 25 -2.07 -3.03 2.58
CA ILE A 25 -3.48 -3.10 2.99
C ILE A 25 -4.32 -3.97 2.07
N ASN A 26 -4.10 -3.92 0.77
CA ASN A 26 -4.85 -4.78 -0.15
C ASN A 26 -4.47 -6.24 0.04
N ARG A 27 -3.18 -6.55 0.25
CA ARG A 27 -2.75 -7.91 0.63
C ARG A 27 -3.41 -8.40 1.92
N LEU A 28 -3.53 -7.51 2.92
CA LEU A 28 -4.22 -7.83 4.17
C LEU A 28 -5.72 -8.06 3.94
N ARG A 29 -6.38 -7.25 3.10
CA ARG A 29 -7.79 -7.47 2.71
C ARG A 29 -8.00 -8.80 2.00
N GLU A 30 -7.14 -9.13 1.02
CA GLU A 30 -7.17 -10.40 0.30
C GLU A 30 -6.96 -11.60 1.23
N ALA A 31 -6.14 -11.43 2.27
CA ALA A 31 -5.95 -12.42 3.34
C ALA A 31 -7.11 -12.47 4.35
N GLY A 32 -8.18 -11.67 4.17
CA GLY A 32 -9.34 -11.64 5.06
C GLY A 32 -9.16 -10.84 6.35
N VAL A 33 -8.08 -10.05 6.45
CA VAL A 33 -7.85 -9.19 7.61
C VAL A 33 -8.80 -7.97 7.54
N PRO A 34 -9.61 -7.70 8.57
CA PRO A 34 -10.51 -6.57 8.54
C PRO A 34 -9.75 -5.24 8.61
N VAL A 35 -10.07 -4.35 7.67
CA VAL A 35 -9.57 -2.96 7.66
C VAL A 35 -10.59 -2.10 8.38
N VAL A 36 -10.17 -1.55 9.52
CA VAL A 36 -11.01 -0.71 10.38
C VAL A 36 -11.04 0.73 9.86
N ILE A 37 -9.88 1.25 9.46
CA ILE A 37 -9.74 2.56 8.82
C ILE A 37 -8.92 2.36 7.55
N ALA A 38 -9.49 2.74 6.41
CA ALA A 38 -8.82 2.67 5.11
C ALA A 38 -7.56 3.56 5.08
N PRO A 39 -6.56 3.21 4.25
CA PRO A 39 -5.35 4.01 4.14
C PRO A 39 -5.65 5.44 3.70
N GLU A 40 -5.12 6.40 4.46
CA GLU A 40 -5.29 7.83 4.23
C GLU A 40 -3.95 8.57 4.38
N ASP A 41 -3.72 9.55 3.50
CA ASP A 41 -2.59 10.47 3.61
C ASP A 41 -2.82 11.45 4.76
N GLN A 42 -1.88 11.46 5.70
CA GLN A 42 -1.84 12.36 6.84
C GLN A 42 -1.11 13.65 6.46
N LYS A 43 -1.50 14.77 7.08
CA LYS A 43 -0.87 16.09 6.89
C LYS A 43 0.63 16.10 7.22
N THR A 44 1.08 15.17 8.05
CA THR A 44 2.47 15.00 8.46
C THR A 44 3.34 14.25 7.45
N GLY A 45 2.81 13.93 6.26
CA GLY A 45 3.58 13.26 5.19
C GLY A 45 3.60 11.73 5.26
N ASN A 46 2.80 11.12 6.13
CA ASN A 46 2.67 9.66 6.22
C ASN A 46 1.35 9.20 5.59
N ARG A 47 1.29 7.96 5.09
CA ARG A 47 0.04 7.25 4.81
C ARG A 47 -0.21 6.25 5.93
N ARG A 48 -1.44 6.21 6.45
CA ARG A 48 -1.81 5.34 7.58
C ARG A 48 -3.14 4.65 7.35
N ALA A 49 -3.19 3.36 7.70
CA ALA A 49 -4.41 2.56 7.83
C ALA A 49 -4.44 1.86 9.19
N TYR A 50 -5.62 1.38 9.58
CA TYR A 50 -5.79 0.53 10.76
C TYR A 50 -6.46 -0.79 10.37
N VAL A 51 -5.94 -1.88 10.89
CA VAL A 51 -6.50 -3.23 10.79
C VAL A 51 -6.75 -3.81 12.17
N THR A 52 -7.50 -4.91 12.25
CA THR A 52 -7.64 -5.68 13.48
C THR A 52 -6.93 -7.02 13.37
N ASP A 53 -6.28 -7.44 14.46
CA ASP A 53 -5.87 -8.83 14.64
C ASP A 53 -7.07 -9.71 15.11
N PRO A 54 -6.90 -11.05 15.20
CA PRO A 54 -7.96 -11.95 15.66
C PRO A 54 -8.46 -11.73 17.09
N ASP A 55 -7.63 -11.11 17.94
CA ASP A 55 -7.99 -10.80 19.34
C ASP A 55 -8.75 -9.46 19.45
N GLY A 56 -8.89 -8.73 18.35
CA GLY A 56 -9.59 -7.44 18.30
C GLY A 56 -8.69 -6.22 18.54
N ASN A 57 -7.37 -6.39 18.58
CA ASN A 57 -6.45 -5.27 18.76
C ASN A 57 -6.31 -4.47 17.46
N TRP A 58 -6.26 -3.15 17.59
CA TRP A 58 -6.05 -2.26 16.45
C TRP A 58 -4.56 -2.10 16.17
N VAL A 59 -4.15 -2.46 14.95
CA VAL A 59 -2.77 -2.34 14.48
C VAL A 59 -2.70 -1.27 13.39
N ALA A 60 -1.83 -0.29 13.58
CA ALA A 60 -1.58 0.75 12.59
C ALA A 60 -0.50 0.30 11.60
N ILE A 61 -0.83 0.38 10.31
CA ILE A 61 0.16 0.23 9.23
C ILE A 61 0.47 1.63 8.72
N VAL A 62 1.73 2.03 8.85
CA VAL A 62 2.19 3.39 8.52
C VAL A 62 3.35 3.30 7.55
N SER A 63 3.27 4.05 6.46
CA SER A 63 4.37 4.29 5.55
C SER A 63 4.57 5.80 5.38
N HIS A 64 5.75 6.20 4.92
CA HIS A 64 5.91 7.55 4.43
C HIS A 64 5.19 7.68 3.07
N LYS A 65 4.61 8.85 2.79
CA LYS A 65 3.73 9.06 1.61
C LYS A 65 4.45 8.83 0.27
N ASN A 66 5.77 9.02 0.24
CA ASN A 66 6.57 8.92 -0.98
C ASN A 66 7.24 7.55 -1.16
N ASP A 67 7.00 6.60 -0.25
CA ASP A 67 7.71 5.33 -0.19
C ASP A 67 6.86 4.16 -0.73
N LEU A 68 5.73 4.46 -1.36
CA LEU A 68 4.81 3.52 -2.00
C LEU A 68 4.47 3.97 -3.42
#